data_AF-A0A433T273-F1
#
_entry.id   AF-A0A433T273-F1
#
_cell.length_a   1.000
_cell.length_b   1.000
_cell.length_c   1.000
_cell.angle_alpha   90.00
_cell.angle_beta   90.00
_cell.angle_gamma   90.00
#
_symmetry.space_group_name_H-M   'P 1'
#
loop_
_entity.id
_entity.type
_entity.pdbx_description
1 polymer ?
#
loop_
_entity_poly.entity_id
_entity_poly.type
_entity_poly.pdbx_seq_one_letter_code
_entity_poly.pdbx_strand_id
1 'polypeptide(L)'
;PSTSSSTTTLELDGRSTPRGGTTKSLDDHSHLLFIQNNIGELVDLMAEEDSKMSGVGAVTAPAKILTMEAVEALGSVLVGRLENSPSLVPLQDLACLQTMQHMSGYIKTSKTFSARLFSLWIKDNLVQNPFNVSSCIASGTRLSWPFVGEDHKSEQNYKRGKIATNAHLVPKENVKGNKMIIMSQVSKQTIARSSGTLEMSTIKIHRSHHSFLYLLSPLRSVTIEKCRNTTLIVGPVEATVHVSGCENVTIIAPCRNFMISGSTLCTLYLLTPNRPLLLSGNDTVMLAPYHTYYACLEEHMARAGIGPSPNLWDQPLCIGPDHRDDMPVWHILPENEFYQFSIPFEMQGSTKAVPCAIPAYYQKELSKRQKQIDTWQHMVKDAGLTRDQRKEFQTLVETRFHIWLSETGHKRELDSLVVPLQPAGEKK
;
A
#
# COMPACT_ATOMS: atom_id res chain seq x y z
N PRO A 1 -57.27 -27.68 -15.11
CA PRO A 1 -57.28 -26.71 -16.22
C PRO A 1 -57.78 -25.33 -15.74
N SER A 2 -56.86 -24.49 -15.28
CA SER A 2 -57.01 -23.02 -15.19
C SER A 2 -55.71 -22.45 -14.64
N THR A 3 -54.92 -21.90 -15.55
CA THR A 3 -53.69 -21.14 -15.33
C THR A 3 -54.01 -19.73 -14.82
N SER A 4 -53.34 -19.29 -13.75
CA SER A 4 -53.27 -17.88 -13.36
C SER A 4 -51.82 -17.46 -13.15
N SER A 5 -51.42 -16.47 -13.94
CA SER A 5 -50.14 -15.78 -13.98
C SER A 5 -49.85 -14.95 -12.73
N SER A 6 -48.61 -15.00 -12.24
CA SER A 6 -48.04 -13.96 -11.39
C SER A 6 -46.72 -13.49 -11.99
N THR A 7 -46.72 -12.23 -12.40
CA THR A 7 -45.62 -11.42 -12.92
C THR A 7 -44.54 -11.26 -11.85
N THR A 8 -43.33 -11.77 -12.09
CA THR A 8 -42.16 -11.49 -11.27
C THR A 8 -41.36 -10.34 -11.88
N THR A 9 -41.38 -9.22 -11.17
CA THR A 9 -40.51 -8.06 -11.32
C THR A 9 -39.05 -8.45 -11.13
N LEU A 10 -38.18 -7.91 -11.99
CA LEU A 10 -36.73 -8.06 -12.01
C LEU A 10 -36.10 -7.52 -10.72
N GLU A 11 -35.54 -8.39 -9.89
CA GLU A 11 -34.55 -8.02 -8.87
C GLU A 11 -33.14 -8.11 -9.49
N LEU A 12 -32.51 -6.95 -9.65
CA LEU A 12 -31.08 -6.81 -9.97
C LEU A 12 -30.27 -7.09 -8.70
N ASP A 13 -29.86 -8.34 -8.52
CA ASP A 13 -28.94 -8.71 -7.46
C ASP A 13 -27.49 -8.62 -7.96
N GLY A 14 -26.79 -7.56 -7.53
CA GLY A 14 -25.38 -7.36 -7.75
C GLY A 14 -24.55 -8.45 -7.07
N ARG A 15 -23.85 -9.26 -7.88
CA ARG A 15 -22.87 -10.24 -7.40
C ARG A 15 -21.52 -10.00 -8.05
N SER A 16 -20.60 -9.40 -7.29
CA SER A 16 -19.18 -9.77 -7.30
C SER A 16 -18.38 -8.98 -6.24
N THR A 17 -18.64 -9.25 -4.96
CA THR A 17 -17.57 -9.17 -3.95
C THR A 17 -17.57 -10.48 -3.15
N PRO A 18 -16.47 -11.27 -3.15
CA PRO A 18 -16.47 -12.52 -2.40
C PRO A 18 -16.29 -12.23 -0.90
N ARG A 19 -17.38 -12.27 -0.14
CA ARG A 19 -17.35 -12.50 1.31
C ARG A 19 -17.17 -14.01 1.54
N GLY A 20 -16.09 -14.40 2.22
CA GLY A 20 -16.01 -15.64 3.01
C GLY A 20 -15.26 -16.83 2.38
N GLY A 21 -14.07 -17.10 2.93
CA GLY A 21 -13.76 -18.43 3.45
C GLY A 21 -13.46 -19.59 2.49
N THR A 22 -12.44 -19.50 1.63
CA THR A 22 -11.54 -20.64 1.32
C THR A 22 -10.18 -20.13 0.84
N THR A 23 -9.10 -20.73 1.33
CA THR A 23 -7.71 -20.29 1.14
C THR A 23 -7.12 -20.77 -0.19
N LYS A 24 -7.46 -20.15 -1.32
CA LYS A 24 -6.69 -20.06 -2.60
C LYS A 24 -7.33 -18.87 -3.36
N SER A 25 -6.69 -17.82 -3.82
CA SER A 25 -5.33 -17.58 -4.28
C SER A 25 -4.84 -16.22 -3.77
N LEU A 26 -3.54 -15.96 -3.89
CA LEU A 26 -3.09 -14.58 -4.03
C LEU A 26 -3.81 -14.01 -5.26
N ASP A 27 -4.32 -12.80 -5.11
CA ASP A 27 -5.17 -11.96 -5.99
C ASP A 27 -5.03 -12.13 -7.52
N ASP A 28 -3.88 -12.63 -7.98
CA ASP A 28 -3.45 -12.71 -9.38
C ASP A 28 -4.43 -13.47 -10.30
N HIS A 29 -4.99 -14.60 -9.84
CA HIS A 29 -5.96 -15.36 -10.66
C HIS A 29 -7.30 -14.63 -10.75
N SER A 30 -7.72 -13.98 -9.67
CA SER A 30 -8.93 -13.16 -9.63
C SER A 30 -8.82 -11.97 -10.60
N HIS A 31 -7.65 -11.33 -10.69
CA HIS A 31 -7.41 -10.24 -11.64
C HIS A 31 -7.53 -10.69 -13.10
N LEU A 32 -6.88 -11.81 -13.46
CA LEU A 32 -6.97 -12.34 -14.83
C LEU A 32 -8.43 -12.70 -15.18
N LEU A 33 -9.11 -13.41 -14.26
CA LEU A 33 -10.49 -13.83 -14.46
C LEU A 33 -11.45 -12.63 -14.56
N PHE A 34 -11.21 -11.57 -13.76
CA PHE A 34 -11.96 -10.33 -13.85
C PHE A 34 -11.83 -9.71 -15.26
N ILE A 35 -10.62 -9.56 -15.78
CA ILE A 35 -10.43 -9.03 -17.14
C ILE A 35 -11.05 -9.95 -18.18
N GLN A 36 -10.83 -11.26 -18.09
CA GLN A 36 -11.35 -12.24 -19.04
C GLN A 36 -12.89 -12.20 -19.13
N ASN A 37 -13.56 -12.06 -17.99
CA ASN A 37 -15.02 -12.02 -17.93
C ASN A 37 -15.59 -10.67 -18.37
N ASN A 38 -14.89 -9.55 -18.09
CA ASN A 38 -15.43 -8.21 -18.28
C ASN A 38 -14.86 -7.46 -19.50
N ILE A 39 -13.85 -7.99 -20.21
CA ILE A 39 -13.24 -7.30 -21.36
C ILE A 39 -14.22 -6.98 -22.49
N GLY A 40 -15.27 -7.78 -22.65
CA GLY A 40 -16.36 -7.47 -23.59
C GLY A 40 -17.06 -6.17 -23.22
N GLU A 41 -17.48 -6.03 -21.97
CA GLU A 41 -18.15 -4.84 -21.45
C GLU A 41 -17.22 -3.62 -21.43
N LEU A 42 -15.94 -3.80 -21.09
CA LEU A 42 -14.94 -2.73 -21.13
C LEU A 42 -14.74 -2.20 -22.55
N VAL A 43 -14.66 -3.09 -23.54
CA VAL A 43 -14.57 -2.72 -24.95
C VAL A 43 -15.86 -2.04 -25.41
N ASP A 44 -17.02 -2.59 -25.05
CA ASP A 44 -18.32 -2.04 -25.42
C ASP A 44 -18.56 -0.64 -24.85
N LEU A 45 -18.08 -0.35 -23.63
CA LEU A 45 -18.16 0.97 -22.99
C LEU A 45 -17.40 2.05 -23.78
N MET A 46 -16.36 1.65 -24.50
CA MET A 46 -15.47 2.54 -25.26
C MET A 46 -15.75 2.51 -26.76
N ALA A 47 -16.67 1.66 -27.21
CA ALA A 47 -16.97 1.48 -28.62
C ALA A 47 -18.01 2.50 -29.11
N GLU A 48 -17.79 2.96 -30.34
CA GLU A 48 -18.67 3.87 -31.06
C GLU A 48 -19.46 3.10 -32.14
N GLU A 49 -20.63 3.61 -32.51
CA GLU A 49 -21.38 3.07 -33.64
C GLU A 49 -20.77 3.56 -34.96
N ASP A 50 -20.53 2.64 -35.91
CA ASP A 50 -20.05 3.02 -37.24
C ASP A 50 -21.16 3.69 -38.06
N SER A 51 -21.24 5.01 -37.96
CA SER A 51 -22.22 5.83 -38.67
C SER A 51 -22.04 5.80 -40.21
N LYS A 52 -20.91 5.30 -40.72
CA LYS A 52 -20.61 5.25 -42.17
C LYS A 52 -21.17 4.01 -42.87
N MET A 53 -21.62 3.01 -42.11
CA MET A 53 -22.16 1.75 -42.64
C MET A 53 -23.69 1.66 -42.57
N SER A 54 -24.36 2.70 -42.06
CA SER A 54 -25.83 2.79 -41.96
C SER A 54 -26.50 3.20 -43.30
N GLY A 55 -25.99 2.65 -44.41
CA GLY A 55 -26.57 2.81 -45.75
C GLY A 55 -27.59 1.72 -46.03
N VAL A 56 -28.86 2.14 -46.13
CA VAL A 56 -30.03 1.45 -46.72
C VAL A 56 -29.94 -0.09 -46.84
N GLY A 57 -30.53 -0.81 -45.87
CA GLY A 57 -31.00 -2.19 -46.06
C GLY A 57 -30.34 -3.30 -45.24
N ALA A 58 -29.47 -3.00 -44.28
CA ALA A 58 -28.88 -4.03 -43.41
C ALA A 58 -29.75 -4.31 -42.17
N VAL A 59 -30.24 -5.54 -42.04
CA VAL A 59 -31.00 -6.08 -40.88
C VAL A 59 -30.07 -6.43 -39.70
N THR A 60 -28.79 -6.11 -39.80
CA THR A 60 -27.77 -6.41 -38.78
C THR A 60 -27.56 -5.22 -37.85
N ALA A 61 -27.44 -5.48 -36.54
CA ALA A 61 -27.09 -4.48 -35.53
C ALA A 61 -25.88 -3.63 -35.98
N PRO A 62 -25.82 -2.32 -35.62
CA PRO A 62 -24.74 -1.44 -36.03
C PRO A 62 -23.39 -2.02 -35.62
N ALA A 63 -22.44 -2.02 -36.55
CA ALA A 63 -21.09 -2.50 -36.29
C ALA A 63 -20.42 -1.54 -35.30
N LYS A 64 -20.05 -2.05 -34.13
CA LYS A 64 -19.30 -1.30 -33.14
C LYS A 64 -17.83 -1.24 -33.50
N ILE A 65 -17.25 -0.04 -33.45
CA ILE A 65 -15.85 0.23 -33.75
C ILE A 65 -15.15 0.83 -32.53
N LEU A 66 -13.84 0.61 -32.44
CA LEU A 66 -12.96 1.29 -31.49
C LEU A 66 -12.05 2.26 -32.23
N THR A 67 -11.93 3.46 -31.70
CA THR A 67 -10.92 4.43 -32.14
C THR A 67 -9.53 4.03 -31.65
N MET A 68 -8.49 4.64 -32.23
CA MET A 68 -7.13 4.44 -31.73
C MET A 68 -6.99 4.88 -30.27
N GLU A 69 -7.60 6.02 -29.92
CA GLU A 69 -7.60 6.58 -28.56
C GLU A 69 -8.26 5.62 -27.56
N ALA A 70 -9.34 4.94 -27.96
CA ALA A 70 -9.96 3.92 -27.12
C ALA A 70 -9.02 2.74 -26.85
N VAL A 71 -8.30 2.26 -27.87
CA VAL A 71 -7.31 1.18 -27.70
C VAL A 71 -6.12 1.61 -26.86
N GLU A 72 -5.64 2.85 -27.01
CA GLU A 72 -4.60 3.43 -26.17
C GLU A 72 -5.03 3.53 -24.70
N ALA A 73 -6.27 3.93 -24.44
CA ALA A 73 -6.83 3.98 -23.10
C ALA A 73 -6.95 2.58 -22.47
N LEU A 74 -7.35 1.56 -23.23
CA LEU A 74 -7.29 0.15 -22.80
C LEU A 74 -5.85 -0.30 -22.46
N GLY A 75 -4.85 0.31 -23.08
CA GLY A 75 -3.42 0.15 -22.77
C GLY A 75 -3.04 0.54 -21.33
N SER A 76 -3.91 1.25 -20.60
CA SER A 76 -3.72 1.54 -19.17
C SER A 76 -3.93 0.31 -18.27
N VAL A 77 -4.67 -0.68 -18.76
CA VAL A 77 -4.98 -1.94 -18.06
C VAL A 77 -4.17 -3.10 -18.64
N LEU A 78 -3.93 -3.07 -19.95
CA LEU A 78 -3.33 -4.15 -20.71
C LEU A 78 -2.01 -3.72 -21.34
N VAL A 79 -1.02 -4.60 -21.27
CA VAL A 79 0.24 -4.47 -22.00
C VAL A 79 0.59 -5.85 -22.55
N GLY A 80 1.26 -5.89 -23.70
CA GLY A 80 1.64 -7.15 -24.32
C GLY A 80 3.13 -7.26 -24.55
N ARG A 81 3.53 -8.41 -25.08
CA ARG A 81 4.88 -8.65 -25.62
C ARG A 81 4.75 -9.61 -26.79
N LEU A 82 5.72 -9.58 -27.70
CA LEU A 82 5.86 -10.63 -28.72
C LEU A 82 6.49 -11.88 -28.10
N GLU A 83 6.13 -13.07 -28.58
CA GLU A 83 6.60 -14.35 -27.99
C GLU A 83 8.13 -14.44 -27.88
N ASN A 84 8.85 -13.90 -28.87
CA ASN A 84 10.31 -13.94 -28.95
C ASN A 84 11.00 -12.72 -28.32
N SER A 85 10.27 -11.83 -27.64
CA SER A 85 10.82 -10.61 -27.04
C SER A 85 10.46 -10.50 -25.56
N PRO A 86 11.43 -10.18 -24.68
CA PRO A 86 11.15 -9.88 -23.28
C PRO A 86 10.58 -8.47 -23.08
N SER A 87 10.66 -7.61 -24.09
CA SER A 87 10.24 -6.21 -23.97
C SER A 87 8.72 -6.07 -24.04
N LEU A 88 8.18 -5.26 -23.14
CA LEU A 88 6.75 -4.92 -23.16
C LEU A 88 6.49 -3.88 -24.24
N VAL A 89 5.45 -4.12 -25.02
CA VAL A 89 5.03 -3.26 -26.13
C VAL A 89 3.62 -2.73 -25.81
N PRO A 90 3.36 -1.43 -26.03
CA PRO A 90 2.03 -0.85 -25.89
C PRO A 90 0.97 -1.61 -26.70
N LEU A 91 -0.24 -1.69 -26.17
CA LEU A 91 -1.32 -2.50 -26.76
C LEU A 91 -1.64 -2.05 -28.19
N GLN A 92 -1.69 -0.74 -28.42
CA GLN A 92 -1.99 -0.15 -29.73
C GLN A 92 -0.95 -0.53 -30.79
N ASP A 93 0.34 -0.55 -30.42
CA ASP A 93 1.42 -0.88 -31.33
C ASP A 93 1.35 -2.35 -31.75
N LEU A 94 1.07 -3.24 -30.79
CA LEU A 94 0.85 -4.67 -31.06
C LEU A 94 -0.36 -4.91 -31.95
N ALA A 95 -1.48 -4.23 -31.67
CA ALA A 95 -2.72 -4.37 -32.43
C ALA A 95 -2.56 -3.90 -33.89
N CYS A 96 -1.63 -2.96 -34.15
CA CYS A 96 -1.34 -2.43 -35.48
C CYS A 96 -0.27 -3.22 -36.26
N LEU A 97 0.38 -4.21 -35.65
CA LEU A 97 1.40 -5.01 -36.34
C LEU A 97 0.81 -5.70 -37.57
N GLN A 98 1.56 -5.73 -38.68
CA GLN A 98 1.08 -6.30 -39.93
C GLN A 98 0.66 -7.78 -39.81
N THR A 99 1.33 -8.51 -38.93
CA THR A 99 1.04 -9.91 -38.62
C THR A 99 -0.20 -10.10 -37.74
N MET A 100 -0.63 -9.07 -37.01
CA MET A 100 -1.71 -9.14 -36.02
C MET A 100 -2.98 -8.41 -36.45
N GLN A 101 -2.90 -7.46 -37.38
CA GLN A 101 -4.00 -6.59 -37.79
C GLN A 101 -5.29 -7.34 -38.21
N HIS A 102 -5.17 -8.54 -38.81
CA HIS A 102 -6.33 -9.35 -39.18
C HIS A 102 -7.05 -9.91 -37.94
N MET A 103 -6.28 -10.32 -36.94
CA MET A 103 -6.81 -10.88 -35.69
C MET A 103 -7.37 -9.77 -34.79
N SER A 104 -6.62 -8.68 -34.62
CA SER A 104 -7.05 -7.52 -33.81
C SER A 104 -8.23 -6.76 -34.42
N GLY A 105 -8.54 -7.02 -35.70
CA GLY A 105 -9.63 -6.35 -36.41
C GLY A 105 -9.30 -4.92 -36.84
N TYR A 106 -8.02 -4.59 -37.02
CA TYR A 106 -7.56 -3.26 -37.41
C TYR A 106 -7.88 -2.95 -38.89
N ILE A 107 -8.51 -1.80 -39.11
CA ILE A 107 -8.93 -1.29 -40.42
C ILE A 107 -8.04 -0.10 -40.79
N LYS A 108 -7.10 -0.31 -41.73
CA LYS A 108 -6.10 0.70 -42.12
C LYS A 108 -6.70 2.00 -42.67
N THR A 109 -7.81 1.91 -43.41
CA THR A 109 -8.41 3.05 -44.11
C THR A 109 -9.02 4.06 -43.15
N SER A 110 -9.69 3.57 -42.10
CA SER A 110 -10.30 4.40 -41.06
C SER A 110 -9.43 4.56 -39.82
N LYS A 111 -8.35 3.78 -39.68
CA LYS A 111 -7.52 3.68 -38.48
C LYS A 111 -8.32 3.34 -37.22
N THR A 112 -9.26 2.41 -37.37
CA THR A 112 -10.15 1.93 -36.30
C THR A 112 -10.08 0.42 -36.17
N PHE A 113 -10.70 -0.14 -35.14
CA PHE A 113 -10.76 -1.58 -34.90
C PHE A 113 -12.21 -2.06 -34.84
N SER A 114 -12.48 -3.27 -35.32
CA SER A 114 -13.76 -3.94 -35.01
C SER A 114 -13.79 -4.31 -33.53
N ALA A 115 -14.73 -3.75 -32.76
CA ALA A 115 -14.84 -4.00 -31.32
C ALA A 115 -14.97 -5.51 -31.00
N ARG A 116 -15.75 -6.23 -31.82
CA ARG A 116 -15.94 -7.68 -31.68
C ARG A 116 -14.63 -8.46 -31.89
N LEU A 117 -13.92 -8.20 -32.99
CA LEU A 117 -12.67 -8.91 -33.28
C LEU A 117 -11.59 -8.54 -32.27
N PHE A 118 -11.52 -7.27 -31.87
CA PHE A 118 -10.59 -6.80 -30.85
C PHE A 118 -10.83 -7.51 -29.51
N SER A 119 -12.08 -7.60 -29.04
CA SER A 119 -12.42 -8.30 -27.79
C SER A 119 -12.02 -9.79 -27.83
N LEU A 120 -12.29 -10.47 -28.95
CA LEU A 120 -11.88 -11.87 -29.14
C LEU A 120 -10.35 -12.01 -29.16
N TRP A 121 -9.65 -11.13 -29.87
CA TRP A 121 -8.20 -11.12 -29.92
C TRP A 121 -7.58 -10.94 -28.55
N ILE A 122 -8.09 -10.01 -27.73
CA ILE A 122 -7.63 -9.87 -26.35
C ILE A 122 -7.89 -11.15 -25.56
N LYS A 123 -9.10 -11.70 -25.61
CA LYS A 123 -9.44 -12.95 -24.89
C LYS A 123 -8.53 -14.12 -25.25
N ASP A 124 -8.20 -14.27 -26.53
CA ASP A 124 -7.35 -15.36 -27.03
C ASP A 124 -5.87 -15.20 -26.62
N ASN A 125 -5.42 -13.98 -26.33
CA ASN A 125 -4.03 -13.66 -26.01
C ASN A 125 -3.80 -13.28 -24.53
N LEU A 126 -4.86 -13.21 -23.72
CA LEU A 126 -4.75 -12.88 -22.31
C LEU A 126 -4.01 -13.99 -21.55
N VAL A 127 -2.94 -13.61 -20.87
CA VAL A 127 -2.14 -14.48 -20.02
C VAL A 127 -2.02 -13.90 -18.62
N GLN A 128 -1.65 -14.75 -17.66
CA GLN A 128 -1.36 -14.31 -16.30
C GLN A 128 -0.17 -13.32 -16.30
N ASN A 129 -0.30 -12.21 -15.57
CA ASN A 129 0.76 -11.20 -15.47
C ASN A 129 2.07 -11.85 -14.92
N PRO A 130 3.19 -11.81 -15.67
CA PRO A 130 4.45 -12.44 -15.26
C PRO A 130 5.14 -11.75 -14.08
N PHE A 131 4.74 -10.53 -13.73
CA PHE A 131 5.32 -9.72 -12.66
C PHE A 131 4.45 -9.66 -11.40
N ASN A 132 3.54 -10.63 -11.23
CA ASN A 132 2.60 -10.67 -10.11
C ASN A 132 3.21 -11.28 -8.82
N VAL A 133 2.39 -11.39 -7.78
CA VAL A 133 2.82 -11.92 -6.47
C VAL A 133 3.28 -13.37 -6.58
N SER A 134 2.53 -14.21 -7.28
CA SER A 134 2.82 -15.64 -7.44
C SER A 134 4.15 -15.85 -8.15
N SER A 135 4.41 -15.12 -9.23
CA SER A 135 5.69 -15.12 -9.94
C SER A 135 6.82 -14.60 -9.06
N CYS A 136 6.61 -13.52 -8.31
CA CYS A 136 7.63 -13.01 -7.39
C CYS A 136 7.99 -14.04 -6.30
N ILE A 137 7.04 -14.83 -5.82
CA ILE A 137 7.33 -15.91 -4.86
C ILE A 137 8.05 -17.08 -5.55
N ALA A 138 7.67 -17.43 -6.77
CA ALA A 138 8.17 -18.61 -7.46
C ALA A 138 9.57 -18.42 -8.07
N SER A 139 9.81 -17.28 -8.72
CA SER A 139 11.04 -16.98 -9.48
C SER A 139 11.76 -15.71 -9.00
N GLY A 140 11.23 -15.05 -7.96
CA GLY A 140 11.87 -13.89 -7.35
C GLY A 140 13.17 -14.21 -6.60
N THR A 141 13.96 -13.18 -6.35
CA THR A 141 15.14 -13.25 -5.51
C THR A 141 14.73 -13.05 -4.06
N ARG A 142 15.09 -14.00 -3.18
CA ARG A 142 14.85 -13.88 -1.74
C ARG A 142 15.77 -12.81 -1.15
N LEU A 143 15.21 -11.89 -0.36
CA LEU A 143 15.98 -10.87 0.33
C LEU A 143 16.25 -11.31 1.78
N SER A 144 17.53 -11.39 2.14
CA SER A 144 18.01 -11.66 3.50
C SER A 144 18.35 -10.36 4.21
N TRP A 145 17.32 -9.60 4.57
CA TRP A 145 17.51 -8.38 5.35
C TRP A 145 17.95 -8.73 6.78
N PRO A 146 19.12 -8.24 7.26
CA PRO A 146 19.51 -8.39 8.66
C PRO A 146 18.51 -7.70 9.58
N PHE A 147 18.04 -8.39 10.61
CA PHE A 147 17.14 -7.80 11.59
C PHE A 147 17.94 -6.95 12.56
N VAL A 148 17.36 -5.85 13.01
CA VAL A 148 17.97 -5.07 14.09
C VAL A 148 17.90 -5.97 15.33
N GLY A 149 19.05 -6.22 15.98
CA GLY A 149 19.14 -7.07 17.17
C GLY A 149 19.30 -8.57 17.00
N GLU A 150 19.55 -9.11 15.80
CA GLU A 150 19.86 -10.54 15.65
C GLU A 150 21.34 -10.84 15.97
N ASP A 151 21.59 -11.63 17.03
CA ASP A 151 22.86 -12.31 17.22
C ASP A 151 23.02 -13.40 16.15
N HIS A 152 24.11 -13.34 15.37
CA HIS A 152 24.49 -14.37 14.37
C HIS A 152 24.62 -15.80 14.92
N LYS A 153 24.44 -16.01 16.23
CA LYS A 153 24.62 -17.29 16.94
C LYS A 153 23.31 -18.00 17.33
N SER A 154 22.14 -17.39 17.11
CA SER A 154 20.85 -17.99 17.47
C SER A 154 20.05 -18.47 16.24
N GLU A 155 20.54 -19.51 15.57
CA GLU A 155 19.72 -20.30 14.63
C GLU A 155 18.67 -21.15 15.38
N GLN A 156 17.85 -20.54 16.25
CA GLN A 156 16.70 -21.21 16.84
C GLN A 156 15.45 -20.94 16.00
N ASN A 157 15.04 -21.94 15.20
CA ASN A 157 13.68 -22.37 14.80
C ASN A 157 12.50 -21.38 14.61
N TYR A 158 12.68 -20.06 14.64
CA TYR A 158 11.63 -19.11 14.27
C TYR A 158 11.50 -19.09 12.75
N LYS A 159 10.30 -19.37 12.24
CA LYS A 159 10.01 -19.29 10.80
C LYS A 159 10.23 -17.86 10.32
N ARG A 160 11.42 -17.59 9.75
CA ARG A 160 11.79 -16.29 9.18
C ARG A 160 10.76 -15.86 8.14
N GLY A 161 10.33 -14.60 8.20
CA GLY A 161 9.46 -14.01 7.19
C GLY A 161 10.01 -14.21 5.77
N LYS A 162 9.11 -14.40 4.81
CA LYS A 162 9.43 -14.57 3.40
C LYS A 162 9.45 -13.20 2.74
N ILE A 163 10.65 -12.71 2.45
CA ILE A 163 10.86 -11.46 1.71
C ILE A 163 11.45 -11.80 0.36
N ALA A 164 10.80 -11.37 -0.72
CA ALA A 164 11.26 -11.62 -2.08
C ALA A 164 11.02 -10.41 -2.98
N THR A 165 11.84 -10.27 -4.01
CA THR A 165 11.70 -9.25 -5.05
C THR A 165 11.77 -9.87 -6.44
N ASN A 166 11.05 -9.30 -7.40
CA ASN A 166 11.14 -9.69 -8.81
C ASN A 166 12.04 -8.74 -9.63
N ALA A 167 12.78 -7.82 -8.99
CA ALA A 167 13.45 -6.71 -9.69
C ALA A 167 14.36 -7.16 -10.85
N HIS A 168 14.99 -8.34 -10.76
CA HIS A 168 15.86 -8.90 -11.80
C HIS A 168 15.10 -9.48 -13.01
N LEU A 169 13.79 -9.73 -12.88
CA LEU A 169 12.92 -10.25 -13.94
C LEU A 169 12.28 -9.13 -14.76
N VAL A 170 12.23 -7.91 -14.22
CA VAL A 170 11.51 -6.80 -14.83
C VAL A 170 12.43 -6.06 -15.82
N PRO A 171 12.01 -5.85 -17.08
CA PRO A 171 12.76 -5.05 -18.04
C PRO A 171 13.06 -3.65 -17.50
N LYS A 172 14.26 -3.13 -17.76
CA LYS A 172 14.74 -1.86 -17.16
C LYS A 172 13.82 -0.68 -17.50
N GLU A 173 13.33 -0.65 -18.74
CA GLU A 173 12.37 0.32 -19.26
C GLU A 173 10.98 0.25 -18.58
N ASN A 174 10.63 -0.87 -17.95
CA ASN A 174 9.32 -1.10 -17.33
C ASN A 174 9.39 -1.37 -15.82
N VAL A 175 10.50 -1.01 -15.16
CA VAL A 175 10.69 -1.19 -13.72
C VAL A 175 9.60 -0.51 -12.90
N LYS A 176 9.22 0.71 -13.30
CA LYS A 176 8.14 1.46 -12.63
C LYS A 176 6.82 0.76 -12.90
N GLY A 177 6.17 0.28 -11.83
CA GLY A 177 4.90 -0.44 -11.90
C GLY A 177 5.02 -1.95 -11.77
N ASN A 178 6.08 -2.54 -12.32
CA ASN A 178 6.25 -3.99 -12.34
C ASN A 178 7.26 -4.50 -11.31
N LYS A 179 8.17 -3.65 -10.82
CA LYS A 179 9.06 -4.00 -9.71
C LYS A 179 8.25 -4.10 -8.42
N MET A 180 8.32 -5.26 -7.79
CA MET A 180 7.64 -5.52 -6.54
C MET A 180 8.53 -6.19 -5.50
N ILE A 181 8.13 -6.01 -4.24
CA ILE A 181 8.68 -6.69 -3.08
C ILE A 181 7.50 -7.22 -2.26
N ILE A 182 7.51 -8.52 -1.99
CA ILE A 182 6.57 -9.14 -1.06
C ILE A 182 7.25 -9.41 0.27
N MET A 183 6.59 -9.03 1.36
CA MET A 183 6.95 -9.32 2.75
C MET A 183 5.82 -10.13 3.38
N SER A 184 5.96 -11.46 3.39
CA SER A 184 4.91 -12.36 3.87
C SER A 184 5.34 -13.05 5.15
N GLN A 185 4.43 -13.13 6.13
CA GLN A 185 4.65 -13.81 7.41
C GLN A 185 5.83 -13.25 8.23
N VAL A 186 6.06 -11.93 8.16
CA VAL A 186 7.05 -11.27 9.03
C VAL A 186 6.47 -11.18 10.44
N SER A 187 7.04 -11.95 11.37
CA SER A 187 6.49 -12.16 12.70
C SER A 187 7.49 -11.81 13.79
N LYS A 188 7.09 -11.01 14.77
CA LYS A 188 7.93 -10.68 15.95
C LYS A 188 9.29 -10.12 15.53
N GLN A 189 9.30 -9.32 14.47
CA GLN A 189 10.53 -8.82 13.84
C GLN A 189 10.43 -7.32 13.61
N THR A 190 11.57 -6.65 13.79
CA THR A 190 11.74 -5.26 13.41
C THR A 190 12.60 -5.19 12.15
N ILE A 191 12.01 -4.64 11.08
CA ILE A 191 12.67 -4.44 9.80
C ILE A 191 12.77 -2.95 9.56
N ALA A 192 13.99 -2.44 9.45
CA ALA A 192 14.25 -1.07 9.06
C ALA A 192 15.10 -0.99 7.82
N ARG A 193 14.56 -0.35 6.78
CA ARG A 193 15.19 -0.26 5.47
C ARG A 193 14.92 1.09 4.82
N SER A 194 16.02 1.71 4.40
CA SER A 194 16.05 2.69 3.32
C SER A 194 17.07 2.18 2.30
N SER A 195 16.63 1.91 1.06
CA SER A 195 17.54 1.40 0.02
C SER A 195 16.99 1.58 -1.39
N GLY A 196 17.90 1.60 -2.38
CA GLY A 196 17.54 1.61 -3.81
C GLY A 196 16.64 0.44 -4.24
N THR A 197 16.66 -0.69 -3.52
CA THR A 197 15.74 -1.81 -3.78
C THR A 197 14.29 -1.39 -3.56
N LEU A 198 14.00 -0.63 -2.50
CA LEU A 198 12.65 -0.16 -2.16
C LEU A 198 12.16 0.97 -3.10
N GLU A 199 13.06 1.78 -3.62
CA GLU A 199 12.71 2.98 -4.39
C GLU A 199 11.75 2.69 -5.55
N MET A 200 10.59 3.33 -5.54
CA MET A 200 9.54 3.20 -6.56
C MET A 200 9.05 1.76 -6.79
N SER A 201 9.28 0.86 -5.82
CA SER A 201 8.74 -0.51 -5.83
C SER A 201 7.28 -0.54 -5.38
N THR A 202 6.54 -1.52 -5.87
CA THR A 202 5.25 -1.94 -5.31
C THR A 202 5.49 -2.90 -4.15
N ILE A 203 5.04 -2.55 -2.95
CA ILE A 203 5.25 -3.35 -1.73
C ILE A 203 3.96 -4.09 -1.38
N LYS A 204 4.03 -5.41 -1.17
CA LYS A 204 2.94 -6.22 -0.60
C LYS A 204 3.35 -6.81 0.73
N ILE A 205 2.69 -6.41 1.80
CA ILE A 205 2.90 -6.91 3.16
C ILE A 205 1.71 -7.79 3.51
N HIS A 206 1.95 -9.05 3.85
CA HIS A 206 0.89 -10.02 3.98
C HIS A 206 1.09 -10.96 5.18
N ARG A 207 0.08 -11.11 6.04
CA ARG A 207 0.12 -11.99 7.22
C ARG A 207 1.27 -11.70 8.19
N SER A 208 1.73 -10.46 8.25
CA SER A 208 2.73 -10.02 9.22
C SER A 208 2.08 -9.78 10.59
N HIS A 209 2.77 -10.10 11.67
CA HIS A 209 2.18 -10.02 13.00
C HIS A 209 3.19 -9.70 14.11
N HIS A 210 2.80 -8.84 15.06
CA HIS A 210 3.67 -8.42 16.17
C HIS A 210 5.00 -7.82 15.69
N SER A 211 4.98 -7.05 14.61
CA SER A 211 6.19 -6.58 13.92
C SER A 211 6.23 -5.06 13.79
N PHE A 212 7.43 -4.51 13.64
CA PHE A 212 7.65 -3.10 13.33
C PHE A 212 8.36 -3.00 11.98
N LEU A 213 7.72 -2.36 11.00
CA LEU A 213 8.22 -2.28 9.64
C LEU A 213 8.46 -0.82 9.25
N TYR A 214 9.72 -0.44 9.12
CA TYR A 214 10.17 0.88 8.70
C TYR A 214 10.71 0.80 7.27
N LEU A 215 9.90 1.20 6.28
CA LEU A 215 10.24 1.21 4.86
C LEU A 215 10.43 2.65 4.40
N LEU A 216 11.58 3.24 4.74
CA LEU A 216 11.86 4.67 4.67
C LEU A 216 12.47 5.09 3.32
N SER A 217 11.80 4.73 2.22
CA SER A 217 12.16 5.08 0.84
C SER A 217 10.92 5.58 0.09
N PRO A 218 11.04 6.32 -1.03
CA PRO A 218 9.87 6.63 -1.84
C PRO A 218 9.35 5.34 -2.48
N LEU A 219 8.06 5.05 -2.33
CA LEU A 219 7.42 3.83 -2.80
C LEU A 219 6.41 4.16 -3.90
N ARG A 220 6.16 3.21 -4.80
CA ARG A 220 5.09 3.39 -5.80
C ARG A 220 3.73 3.14 -5.18
N SER A 221 3.56 1.97 -4.56
CA SER A 221 2.29 1.57 -3.92
C SER A 221 2.56 0.57 -2.81
N VAL A 222 1.70 0.55 -1.81
CA VAL A 222 1.81 -0.35 -0.65
C VAL A 222 0.48 -1.05 -0.42
N THR A 223 0.50 -2.37 -0.33
CA THR A 223 -0.66 -3.19 0.01
C THR A 223 -0.38 -3.93 1.32
N ILE A 224 -1.26 -3.78 2.31
CA ILE A 224 -1.14 -4.34 3.65
C ILE A 224 -2.35 -5.24 3.88
N GLU A 225 -2.12 -6.55 3.90
CA GLU A 225 -3.20 -7.54 3.97
C GLU A 225 -3.02 -8.49 5.15
N LYS A 226 -4.11 -8.72 5.89
CA LYS A 226 -4.16 -9.77 6.93
C LYS A 226 -3.08 -9.61 8.00
N CYS A 227 -2.66 -8.38 8.29
CA CYS A 227 -1.65 -8.08 9.29
C CYS A 227 -2.28 -7.84 10.66
N ARG A 228 -1.58 -8.20 11.74
CA ARG A 228 -2.11 -8.08 13.11
C ARG A 228 -1.10 -7.52 14.09
N ASN A 229 -1.50 -6.67 15.03
CA ASN A 229 -0.62 -6.16 16.09
C ASN A 229 0.71 -5.60 15.51
N THR A 230 0.66 -4.83 14.43
CA THR A 230 1.84 -4.45 13.64
C THR A 230 1.85 -2.95 13.41
N THR A 231 3.03 -2.33 13.56
CA THR A 231 3.23 -0.90 13.27
C THR A 231 4.02 -0.78 11.97
N LEU A 232 3.49 -0.03 11.02
CA LEU A 232 4.09 0.18 9.70
C LEU A 232 4.37 1.66 9.49
N ILE A 233 5.63 1.98 9.25
CA ILE A 233 6.12 3.31 8.92
C ILE A 233 6.65 3.22 7.49
N VAL A 234 5.97 3.90 6.57
CA VAL A 234 6.35 3.88 5.16
C VAL A 234 6.76 5.27 4.72
N GLY A 235 7.75 5.34 3.84
CA GLY A 235 8.09 6.56 3.14
C GLY A 235 6.96 6.98 2.18
N PRO A 236 7.10 8.16 1.55
CA PRO A 236 6.11 8.71 0.64
C PRO A 236 5.69 7.74 -0.46
N VAL A 237 4.39 7.54 -0.60
CA VAL A 237 3.79 6.58 -1.55
C VAL A 237 3.14 7.33 -2.72
N GLU A 238 3.69 7.17 -3.92
CA GLU A 238 3.27 7.88 -5.14
C GLU A 238 1.80 7.63 -5.52
N ALA A 239 1.34 6.39 -5.44
CA ALA A 239 0.02 6.00 -5.92
C ALA A 239 -0.99 5.75 -4.79
N THR A 240 -0.88 4.61 -4.10
CA THR A 240 -1.90 4.19 -3.13
C THR A 240 -1.30 3.36 -1.99
N VAL A 241 -1.79 3.60 -0.78
CA VAL A 241 -1.70 2.66 0.35
C VAL A 241 -3.05 1.98 0.51
N HIS A 242 -3.08 0.66 0.34
CA HIS A 242 -4.28 -0.17 0.48
C HIS A 242 -4.15 -1.10 1.68
N VAL A 243 -5.15 -1.10 2.55
CA VAL A 243 -5.20 -1.90 3.78
C VAL A 243 -6.44 -2.80 3.75
N SER A 244 -6.25 -4.10 3.99
CA SER A 244 -7.38 -5.03 3.98
C SER A 244 -7.23 -6.16 4.99
N GLY A 245 -8.31 -6.46 5.74
CA GLY A 245 -8.34 -7.60 6.66
C GLY A 245 -7.36 -7.47 7.83
N CYS A 246 -6.99 -6.26 8.23
CA CYS A 246 -6.00 -6.03 9.29
C CYS A 246 -6.64 -5.81 10.65
N GLU A 247 -5.91 -6.10 11.72
CA GLU A 247 -6.43 -6.02 13.09
C GLU A 247 -5.38 -5.44 14.04
N ASN A 248 -5.73 -4.39 14.79
CA ASN A 248 -4.80 -3.73 15.71
C ASN A 248 -3.49 -3.32 15.00
N VAL A 249 -3.62 -2.48 13.97
CA VAL A 249 -2.51 -2.07 13.10
C VAL A 249 -2.37 -0.56 13.08
N THR A 250 -1.15 -0.08 13.29
CA THR A 250 -0.80 1.34 13.18
C THR A 250 -0.08 1.60 11.87
N ILE A 251 -0.52 2.60 11.10
CA ILE A 251 0.08 2.95 9.81
C ILE A 251 0.45 4.43 9.82
N ILE A 252 1.71 4.73 9.51
CA ILE A 252 2.24 6.08 9.39
C ILE A 252 2.72 6.26 7.95
N ALA A 253 1.96 7.02 7.15
CA ALA A 253 2.14 7.05 5.70
C ALA A 253 1.82 8.42 5.07
N PRO A 254 2.80 9.07 4.41
CA PRO A 254 2.53 10.04 3.36
C PRO A 254 2.12 9.30 2.09
N CYS A 255 0.97 9.61 1.50
CA CYS A 255 0.49 8.89 0.32
C CYS A 255 -0.47 9.73 -0.53
N ARG A 256 -0.50 9.47 -1.84
CA ARG A 256 -1.45 10.15 -2.74
C ARG A 256 -2.89 9.71 -2.50
N ASN A 257 -3.11 8.41 -2.34
CA ASN A 257 -4.41 7.83 -2.01
C ASN A 257 -4.26 6.84 -0.86
N PHE A 258 -5.28 6.80 0.00
CA PHE A 258 -5.38 5.82 1.09
C PHE A 258 -6.72 5.09 0.99
N MET A 259 -6.70 3.77 1.16
CA MET A 259 -7.90 2.93 1.13
C MET A 259 -7.82 1.83 2.19
N ILE A 260 -8.90 1.61 2.93
CA ILE A 260 -8.99 0.56 3.95
C ILE A 260 -10.32 -0.18 3.90
N SER A 261 -10.28 -1.51 4.06
CA SER A 261 -11.45 -2.40 4.04
C SER A 261 -11.31 -3.52 5.06
N GLY A 262 -12.44 -4.03 5.59
CA GLY A 262 -12.44 -5.25 6.38
C GLY A 262 -11.50 -5.25 7.59
N SER A 263 -11.19 -4.09 8.17
CA SER A 263 -10.11 -3.95 9.17
C SER A 263 -10.62 -3.36 10.49
N THR A 264 -10.01 -3.80 11.59
CA THR A 264 -10.49 -3.50 12.95
C THR A 264 -9.37 -2.93 13.83
N LEU A 265 -9.68 -1.95 14.68
CA LEU A 265 -8.72 -1.33 15.62
C LEU A 265 -7.48 -0.77 14.90
N CYS A 266 -7.68 0.01 13.84
CA CYS A 266 -6.57 0.58 13.07
C CYS A 266 -6.34 2.06 13.41
N THR A 267 -5.10 2.44 13.66
CA THR A 267 -4.71 3.85 13.85
C THR A 267 -3.91 4.33 12.65
N LEU A 268 -4.41 5.36 11.97
CA LEU A 268 -3.90 5.84 10.69
C LEU A 268 -3.39 7.27 10.85
N TYR A 269 -2.09 7.44 10.63
CA TYR A 269 -1.41 8.73 10.67
C TYR A 269 -1.01 9.13 9.25
N LEU A 270 -1.80 10.01 8.65
CA LEU A 270 -1.78 10.23 7.20
C LEU A 270 -1.36 11.65 6.82
N LEU A 271 -0.62 11.74 5.72
CA LEU A 271 -0.45 12.96 4.93
C LEU A 271 -0.91 12.62 3.52
N THR A 272 -2.07 13.15 3.12
CA THR A 272 -2.65 12.82 1.82
C THR A 272 -3.43 13.97 1.21
N PRO A 273 -3.23 14.29 -0.07
CA PRO A 273 -3.98 15.36 -0.73
C PRO A 273 -5.43 14.97 -1.06
N ASN A 274 -5.77 13.67 -0.99
CA ASN A 274 -7.08 13.14 -1.33
C ASN A 274 -7.77 12.57 -0.10
N ARG A 275 -9.10 12.52 -0.12
CA ARG A 275 -9.91 11.94 0.96
C ARG A 275 -9.60 10.45 1.15
N PRO A 276 -9.24 9.98 2.35
CA PRO A 276 -9.08 8.56 2.63
C PRO A 276 -10.37 7.78 2.35
N LEU A 277 -10.29 6.65 1.65
CA LEU A 277 -11.45 5.82 1.33
C LEU A 277 -11.64 4.74 2.41
N LEU A 278 -12.75 4.82 3.14
CA LEU A 278 -13.17 3.81 4.12
C LEU A 278 -14.22 2.91 3.46
N LEU A 279 -13.82 1.72 3.04
CA LEU A 279 -14.73 0.75 2.41
C LEU A 279 -15.50 -0.07 3.47
N SER A 280 -16.27 -1.07 3.01
CA SER A 280 -17.08 -1.93 3.89
C SER A 280 -16.27 -2.81 4.84
N GLY A 281 -16.89 -3.21 5.95
CA GLY A 281 -16.35 -4.17 6.92
C GLY A 281 -15.28 -3.62 7.88
N ASN A 282 -15.13 -2.29 7.97
CA ASN A 282 -14.22 -1.69 8.95
C ASN A 282 -14.90 -1.53 10.32
N ASP A 283 -14.10 -1.55 11.39
CA ASP A 283 -14.53 -1.29 12.75
C ASP A 283 -13.43 -0.55 13.53
N THR A 284 -13.79 0.53 14.23
CA THR A 284 -12.87 1.28 15.09
C THR A 284 -11.57 1.72 14.38
N VAL A 285 -11.70 2.67 13.45
CA VAL A 285 -10.57 3.30 12.74
C VAL A 285 -10.28 4.68 13.33
N MET A 286 -9.08 4.89 13.86
CA MET A 286 -8.63 6.18 14.38
C MET A 286 -7.84 6.93 13.28
N LEU A 287 -8.22 8.17 12.99
CA LEU A 287 -7.54 9.04 12.04
C LEU A 287 -6.76 10.13 12.76
N ALA A 288 -5.53 10.37 12.33
CA ALA A 288 -4.64 11.40 12.84
C ALA A 288 -3.74 11.97 11.73
N PRO A 289 -3.22 13.20 11.89
CA PRO A 289 -2.28 13.76 10.96
C PRO A 289 -0.95 13.01 11.05
N TYR A 290 -0.22 12.97 9.94
CA TYR A 290 1.16 12.49 9.93
C TYR A 290 2.03 13.24 10.95
N HIS A 291 2.83 12.51 11.72
CA HIS A 291 3.42 13.01 12.98
C HIS A 291 4.87 12.57 13.20
N THR A 292 5.59 12.25 12.11
CA THR A 292 6.99 11.81 12.18
C THR A 292 7.82 12.44 11.08
N TYR A 293 9.14 12.34 11.15
CA TYR A 293 10.04 12.65 10.06
C TYR A 293 11.29 11.77 10.13
N TYR A 294 11.93 11.59 8.98
CA TYR A 294 13.29 11.04 8.88
C TYR A 294 14.11 11.93 7.95
N ALA A 295 15.43 11.82 8.00
CA ALA A 295 16.33 12.81 7.43
C ALA A 295 16.16 13.06 5.91
N CYS A 296 15.75 12.03 5.14
CA CYS A 296 15.51 12.12 3.69
C CYS A 296 14.05 12.38 3.30
N LEU A 297 13.15 12.65 4.26
CA LEU A 297 11.70 12.63 4.02
C LEU A 297 11.27 13.64 2.94
N GLU A 298 11.71 14.89 3.01
CA GLU A 298 11.29 15.93 2.04
C GLU A 298 11.76 15.61 0.62
N GLU A 299 12.98 15.09 0.45
CA GLU A 299 13.47 14.62 -0.84
C GLU A 299 12.62 13.47 -1.38
N HIS A 300 12.32 12.48 -0.53
CA HIS A 300 11.46 11.36 -0.92
C HIS A 300 10.04 11.81 -1.26
N MET A 301 9.52 12.83 -0.57
CA MET A 301 8.21 13.43 -0.85
C MET A 301 8.18 14.08 -2.22
N ALA A 302 9.23 14.85 -2.55
CA ALA A 302 9.39 15.44 -3.89
C ALA A 302 9.44 14.35 -4.98
N ARG A 303 10.19 13.27 -4.77
CA ARG A 303 10.28 12.13 -5.70
C ARG A 303 8.95 11.42 -5.91
N ALA A 304 8.13 11.29 -4.87
CA ALA A 304 6.79 10.67 -4.94
C ALA A 304 5.70 11.66 -5.41
N GLY A 305 6.04 12.94 -5.60
CA GLY A 305 5.08 13.98 -5.95
C GLY A 305 4.01 14.18 -4.87
N ILE A 306 4.43 14.18 -3.60
CA ILE A 306 3.58 14.43 -2.42
C ILE A 306 4.02 15.75 -1.79
N GLY A 307 3.11 16.73 -1.71
CA GLY A 307 3.34 17.98 -1.00
C GLY A 307 2.88 17.92 0.47
N PRO A 308 3.27 18.91 1.30
CA PRO A 308 2.74 19.04 2.67
C PRO A 308 1.30 19.58 2.71
N SER A 309 0.79 20.11 1.59
CA SER A 309 -0.55 20.65 1.42
C SER A 309 -1.04 20.42 -0.02
N PRO A 310 -2.34 20.14 -0.27
CA PRO A 310 -3.39 19.94 0.73
C PRO A 310 -3.18 18.66 1.55
N ASN A 311 -3.79 18.60 2.75
CA ASN A 311 -3.78 17.41 3.61
C ASN A 311 -5.19 17.13 4.13
N LEU A 312 -5.87 16.13 3.56
CA LEU A 312 -7.27 15.76 3.79
C LEU A 312 -7.43 14.50 4.66
N TRP A 313 -6.44 14.21 5.51
CA TRP A 313 -6.41 13.03 6.38
C TRP A 313 -7.65 12.87 7.29
N ASP A 314 -8.31 13.98 7.64
CA ASP A 314 -9.48 14.08 8.53
C ASP A 314 -10.82 14.10 7.78
N GLN A 315 -10.80 13.99 6.45
CA GLN A 315 -12.00 14.02 5.61
C GLN A 315 -12.20 12.69 4.88
N PRO A 316 -12.42 11.56 5.59
CA PRO A 316 -12.62 10.28 4.93
C PRO A 316 -13.92 10.27 4.13
N LEU A 317 -13.92 9.50 3.04
CA LEU A 317 -15.10 9.15 2.28
C LEU A 317 -15.45 7.69 2.58
N CYS A 318 -16.58 7.47 3.26
CA CYS A 318 -17.07 6.13 3.56
C CYS A 318 -17.90 5.61 2.38
N ILE A 319 -17.58 4.41 1.91
CA ILE A 319 -18.24 3.76 0.76
C ILE A 319 -18.66 2.35 1.14
N GLY A 320 -19.96 2.07 1.08
CA GLY A 320 -20.51 0.74 1.29
C GLY A 320 -21.81 0.74 2.08
N PRO A 321 -22.58 -0.37 2.00
CA PRO A 321 -23.89 -0.47 2.65
C PRO A 321 -23.80 -0.53 4.19
N ASP A 322 -22.62 -0.87 4.73
CA ASP A 322 -22.38 -0.98 6.16
C ASP A 322 -22.15 0.41 6.82
N HIS A 323 -21.99 1.48 6.03
CA HIS A 323 -21.76 2.82 6.57
C HIS A 323 -23.06 3.41 7.12
N ARG A 324 -23.02 3.89 8.36
CA ARG A 324 -24.11 4.61 9.00
C ARG A 324 -23.58 5.88 9.65
N ASP A 325 -24.26 7.00 9.41
CA ASP A 325 -23.84 8.31 9.92
C ASP A 325 -23.99 8.43 11.45
N ASP A 326 -24.91 7.67 12.04
CA ASP A 326 -25.17 7.65 13.49
C ASP A 326 -24.11 6.84 14.27
N MET A 327 -23.48 5.87 13.61
CA MET A 327 -22.46 4.99 14.19
C MET A 327 -21.26 4.89 13.25
N PRO A 328 -20.45 5.97 13.15
CA PRO A 328 -19.31 5.98 12.26
C PRO A 328 -18.28 4.93 12.70
N VAL A 329 -17.74 4.20 11.72
CA VAL A 329 -16.67 3.21 11.92
C VAL A 329 -15.31 3.85 12.23
N TRP A 330 -15.24 5.18 12.22
CA TRP A 330 -14.00 5.94 12.35
C TRP A 330 -14.17 7.13 13.29
N HIS A 331 -13.07 7.53 13.93
CA HIS A 331 -12.99 8.65 14.85
C HIS A 331 -11.67 9.40 14.66
N ILE A 332 -11.62 10.67 15.03
CA ILE A 332 -10.36 11.41 15.13
C ILE A 332 -9.64 10.96 16.42
N LEU A 333 -8.32 10.76 16.34
CA LEU A 333 -7.51 10.40 17.50
C LEU A 333 -7.63 11.48 18.59
N PRO A 334 -7.85 11.10 19.86
CA PRO A 334 -7.85 12.07 20.96
C PRO A 334 -6.51 12.81 21.11
N GLU A 335 -6.55 14.09 21.46
CA GLU A 335 -5.36 14.95 21.65
C GLU A 335 -4.37 14.39 22.68
N ASN A 336 -4.92 13.82 23.77
CA ASN A 336 -4.17 13.20 24.84
C ASN A 336 -3.45 11.90 24.42
N GLU A 337 -3.82 11.32 23.28
CA GLU A 337 -3.19 10.13 22.69
C GLU A 337 -2.25 10.46 21.52
N PHE A 338 -2.25 11.71 21.04
CA PHE A 338 -1.36 12.13 19.96
C PHE A 338 0.03 12.50 20.47
N TYR A 339 1.03 11.73 20.05
CA TYR A 339 2.46 11.95 20.31
C TYR A 339 3.20 12.10 18.99
N GLN A 340 4.28 12.89 18.96
CA GLN A 340 5.20 12.87 17.84
C GLN A 340 6.02 11.57 17.87
N PHE A 341 6.20 10.93 16.72
CA PHE A 341 6.85 9.63 16.62
C PHE A 341 8.28 9.79 16.14
N SER A 342 9.19 9.21 16.91
CA SER A 342 10.62 9.27 16.66
C SER A 342 11.07 8.04 15.88
N ILE A 343 11.75 8.27 14.75
CA ILE A 343 12.38 7.19 13.99
C ILE A 343 13.64 6.75 14.76
N PRO A 344 13.75 5.48 15.17
CA PRO A 344 14.82 5.04 16.09
C PRO A 344 16.14 4.74 15.37
N PHE A 345 16.38 5.33 14.19
CA PHE A 345 17.57 5.08 13.37
C PHE A 345 18.15 6.38 12.86
N GLU A 346 19.48 6.46 12.87
CA GLU A 346 20.19 7.59 12.27
C GLU A 346 20.18 7.48 10.75
N MET A 347 19.90 8.60 10.09
CA MET A 347 19.91 8.75 8.64
C MET A 347 20.53 10.08 8.27
N GLN A 348 21.27 10.13 7.16
CA GLN A 348 21.79 11.38 6.62
C GLN A 348 20.72 12.08 5.79
N GLY A 349 20.56 13.39 5.98
CA GLY A 349 19.60 14.20 5.21
C GLY A 349 19.26 15.53 5.88
N SER A 350 18.55 16.37 5.13
CA SER A 350 18.27 17.76 5.49
C SER A 350 17.02 17.96 6.33
N THR A 351 16.06 17.03 6.32
CA THR A 351 14.78 17.20 7.03
C THR A 351 14.98 17.11 8.55
N LYS A 352 14.51 18.13 9.27
CA LYS A 352 14.67 18.25 10.74
C LYS A 352 13.36 18.31 11.53
N ALA A 353 12.22 18.34 10.87
CA ALA A 353 10.91 18.41 11.50
C ALA A 353 9.85 17.76 10.64
N VAL A 354 8.64 17.58 11.19
CA VAL A 354 7.47 17.11 10.44
C VAL A 354 7.14 18.16 9.37
N PRO A 355 7.11 17.80 8.07
CA PRO A 355 7.00 18.79 6.99
C PRO A 355 5.58 19.35 6.80
N CYS A 356 4.56 18.70 7.36
CA CYS A 356 3.18 19.15 7.31
C CYS A 356 2.75 19.87 8.60
N ALA A 357 1.80 20.79 8.48
CA ALA A 357 1.24 21.48 9.62
C ALA A 357 0.46 20.49 10.52
N ILE A 358 0.76 20.51 11.81
CA ILE A 358 -0.02 19.82 12.83
C ILE A 358 -1.19 20.73 13.23
N PRO A 359 -2.45 20.22 13.27
CA PRO A 359 -3.60 20.99 13.72
C PRO A 359 -3.40 21.62 15.10
N ALA A 360 -3.94 22.84 15.28
CA ALA A 360 -3.70 23.67 16.47
C ALA A 360 -4.06 22.98 17.80
N TYR A 361 -5.10 22.13 17.78
CA TYR A 361 -5.55 21.40 18.96
C TYR A 361 -4.52 20.34 19.40
N TYR A 362 -3.99 19.53 18.47
CA TYR A 362 -2.85 18.65 18.75
C TYR A 362 -1.58 19.42 19.14
N GLN A 363 -1.29 20.53 18.45
CA GLN A 363 -0.11 21.35 18.73
C GLN A 363 -0.14 21.91 20.16
N LYS A 364 -1.32 22.29 20.67
CA LYS A 364 -1.52 22.75 22.04
C LYS A 364 -1.16 21.67 23.06
N GLU A 365 -1.64 20.44 22.86
CA GLU A 365 -1.34 19.34 23.78
C GLU A 365 0.14 18.92 23.70
N LEU A 366 0.75 18.90 22.51
CA LEU A 366 2.20 18.70 22.37
C LEU A 366 3.01 19.76 23.11
N SER A 367 2.65 21.04 22.95
CA SER A 367 3.34 22.16 23.62
C SER A 367 3.19 22.10 25.14
N LYS A 368 2.03 21.69 25.63
CA LYS A 368 1.78 21.47 27.07
C LYS A 368 2.68 20.36 27.62
N ARG A 369 2.79 19.22 26.92
CA ARG A 369 3.70 18.14 27.32
C ARG A 369 5.17 18.58 27.30
N GLN A 370 5.59 19.32 26.27
CA GLN A 370 6.95 19.85 26.20
C GLN A 370 7.26 20.77 27.38
N LYS A 371 6.35 21.69 27.74
CA LYS A 371 6.50 22.56 28.92
C LYS A 371 6.63 21.75 30.21
N GLN A 372 5.89 20.65 30.36
CA GLN A 372 6.01 19.77 31.53
C GLN A 372 7.39 19.10 31.60
N ILE A 373 7.90 18.64 30.45
CA ILE A 373 9.26 18.09 30.34
C ILE A 373 10.30 19.14 30.71
N ASP A 374 10.21 20.34 30.15
CA ASP A 374 11.14 21.44 30.42
C ASP A 374 11.12 21.84 31.91
N THR A 375 9.91 21.96 32.48
CA THR A 375 9.73 22.26 33.91
C THR A 375 10.37 21.20 34.79
N TRP A 376 10.19 19.91 34.45
CA TRP A 376 10.82 18.81 35.17
C TRP A 376 12.35 18.83 35.04
N GLN A 377 12.88 19.08 33.85
CA GLN A 377 14.33 19.19 33.63
C GLN A 377 14.94 20.35 34.42
N HIS A 378 14.27 21.51 34.46
CA HIS A 378 14.67 22.65 35.28
C HIS A 378 14.64 22.30 36.78
N MET A 379 13.56 21.67 37.26
CA MET A 379 13.44 21.22 38.64
C MET A 379 14.59 20.29 39.05
N VAL A 380 14.94 19.31 38.19
CA VAL A 380 16.05 18.39 38.45
C VAL A 380 17.41 19.10 38.47
N LYS A 381 17.60 20.08 37.57
CA LYS A 381 18.84 20.87 37.50
C LYS A 381 19.00 21.79 38.72
N ASP A 382 17.90 22.43 39.13
CA ASP A 382 17.88 23.44 40.19
C ASP A 382 17.82 22.82 41.60
N ALA A 383 17.48 21.53 41.70
CA ALA A 383 17.47 20.78 42.97
C ALA A 383 18.86 20.66 43.65
N GLY A 384 19.95 21.09 42.99
CA GLY A 384 21.28 21.14 43.61
C GLY A 384 21.84 19.77 44.03
N LEU A 385 21.33 18.68 43.42
CA LEU A 385 21.66 17.31 43.81
C LEU A 385 23.17 17.05 43.77
N THR A 386 23.69 16.46 44.84
CA THR A 386 25.08 15.98 44.90
C THR A 386 25.31 14.85 43.89
N ARG A 387 26.58 14.51 43.62
CA ARG A 387 26.91 13.43 42.68
C ARG A 387 26.25 12.09 43.05
N ASP A 388 26.22 11.77 44.35
CA ASP A 388 25.63 10.51 44.84
C ASP A 388 24.10 10.53 44.74
N GLN A 389 23.47 11.65 45.09
CA GLN A 389 22.01 11.82 44.93
C GLN A 389 21.57 11.79 43.47
N ARG A 390 22.36 12.35 42.55
CA ARG A 390 22.08 12.24 41.11
C ARG A 390 22.13 10.79 40.64
N LYS A 391 23.09 10.02 41.14
CA LYS A 391 23.23 8.60 40.81
C LYS A 391 22.03 7.80 41.34
N GLU A 392 21.62 8.04 42.58
CA GLU A 392 20.44 7.41 43.18
C GLU A 392 19.15 7.78 42.43
N PHE A 393 18.96 9.07 42.11
CA PHE A 393 17.83 9.55 41.33
C PHE A 393 17.79 8.91 39.94
N GLN A 394 18.93 8.81 39.25
CA GLN A 394 19.03 8.14 37.96
C GLN A 394 18.61 6.67 38.06
N THR A 395 19.11 5.93 39.06
CA THR A 395 18.70 4.53 39.30
C THR A 395 17.20 4.40 39.54
N LEU A 396 16.59 5.33 40.27
CA LEU A 396 15.14 5.34 40.50
C LEU A 396 14.36 5.58 39.20
N VAL A 397 14.77 6.56 38.40
CA VAL A 397 14.15 6.87 37.10
C VAL A 397 14.27 5.68 36.15
N GLU A 398 15.46 5.09 36.05
CA GLU A 398 15.69 3.89 35.24
C GLU A 398 14.81 2.73 35.71
N THR A 399 14.71 2.49 37.02
CA THR A 399 13.85 1.43 37.57
C THR A 399 12.38 1.65 37.21
N ARG A 400 11.88 2.88 37.38
CA ARG A 400 10.49 3.23 37.01
C ARG A 400 10.25 3.12 35.51
N PHE A 401 11.23 3.50 34.69
CA PHE A 401 11.16 3.34 33.24
C PHE A 401 11.08 1.87 32.82
N HIS A 402 11.87 0.98 33.44
CA HIS A 402 11.80 -0.47 33.15
C HIS A 402 10.46 -1.09 33.56
N ILE A 403 9.90 -0.67 34.70
CA ILE A 403 8.56 -1.08 35.13
C ILE A 403 7.53 -0.65 34.07
N TRP A 404 7.55 0.63 33.69
CA TRP A 404 6.67 1.17 32.65
C TRP A 404 6.79 0.43 31.31
N LEU A 405 8.01 0.13 30.85
CA LEU A 405 8.25 -0.65 29.63
C LEU A 405 7.64 -2.06 29.70
N SER A 406 7.64 -2.67 30.88
CA SER A 406 7.09 -4.01 31.09
C SER A 406 5.56 -4.00 31.12
N GLU A 407 4.95 -2.99 31.72
CA GLU A 407 3.49 -2.84 31.84
C GLU A 407 2.84 -2.43 30.51
N THR A 408 3.53 -1.62 29.71
CA THR A 408 3.02 -1.12 28.42
C THR A 408 3.31 -2.02 27.22
N GLY A 409 4.20 -3.00 27.37
CA GLY A 409 4.63 -3.89 26.28
C GLY A 409 5.65 -3.26 25.31
N HIS A 410 6.06 -2.00 25.52
CA HIS A 410 7.08 -1.32 24.71
C HIS A 410 8.48 -1.92 24.84
N LYS A 411 8.73 -2.74 25.86
CA LYS A 411 10.00 -3.46 26.02
C LYS A 411 10.41 -4.24 24.76
N ARG A 412 9.46 -4.90 24.10
CA ARG A 412 9.75 -5.71 22.91
C ARG A 412 10.23 -4.89 21.73
N GLU A 413 9.66 -3.70 21.55
CA GLU A 413 10.07 -2.77 20.50
C GLU A 413 11.53 -2.36 20.73
N LEU A 414 11.88 -1.94 21.95
CA LEU A 414 13.25 -1.57 22.31
C LEU A 414 14.23 -2.74 22.17
N ASP A 415 13.90 -3.91 22.71
CA ASP A 415 14.76 -5.09 22.63
C ASP A 415 15.08 -5.45 21.16
N SER A 416 14.10 -5.25 20.26
CA SER A 416 14.27 -5.48 18.81
C SER A 416 15.04 -4.38 18.07
N LEU A 417 15.34 -3.26 18.72
CA LEU A 417 16.09 -2.13 18.14
C LEU A 417 17.55 -2.12 18.59
N VAL A 418 17.92 -2.86 19.64
CA VAL A 418 19.28 -2.93 20.15
C VAL A 418 20.15 -3.80 19.23
N VAL A 419 21.12 -3.21 18.53
CA VAL A 419 22.17 -3.97 17.84
C VAL A 419 23.20 -4.43 18.88
N PRO A 420 23.60 -5.72 18.93
CA PRO A 420 24.69 -6.15 19.79
C PRO A 420 25.95 -5.36 19.44
N LEU A 421 26.56 -4.69 20.43
CA LEU A 421 27.86 -4.05 20.28
C LEU A 421 28.85 -5.12 19.78
N GLN A 422 29.34 -4.97 18.55
CA GLN A 422 30.48 -5.79 18.10
C GLN A 422 31.64 -5.51 19.07
N PRO A 423 32.24 -6.53 19.70
CA PRO A 423 33.45 -6.31 20.49
C PRO A 423 34.49 -5.73 19.54
N ALA A 424 34.99 -4.54 19.89
CA ALA A 424 36.09 -3.91 19.19
C ALA A 424 37.20 -4.95 19.04
N GLY A 425 37.51 -5.34 17.81
CA GLY A 425 38.55 -6.31 17.53
C GLY A 425 39.83 -5.84 18.21
N GLU A 426 40.29 -6.64 19.18
CA GLU A 426 41.66 -6.54 19.67
C GLU A 426 42.56 -6.68 18.44
N LYS A 427 43.19 -5.57 18.06
CA LYS A 427 44.34 -5.61 17.17
C LYS A 427 45.40 -6.47 17.86
N LYS A 428 45.65 -7.66 17.32
CA LYS A 428 46.91 -8.38 17.51
C LYS A 428 47.77 -8.20 16.29
#